data_AF-A0A2A6Q771-F1
#
_entry.id   AF-A0A2A6Q771-F1
#
_cell.length_a   1.000
_cell.length_b   1.000
_cell.length_c   1.000
_cell.angle_alpha   90.00
_cell.angle_beta   90.00
_cell.angle_gamma   90.00
#
_symmetry.space_group_name_H-M   'P 1'
#
loop_
_entity.id
_entity.type
_entity.pdbx_description
1 polymer ?
#
loop_
_entity_poly.entity_id
_entity_poly.type
_entity_poly.pdbx_seq_one_letter_code
_entity_poly.pdbx_strand_id
1 'polypeptide(L)'
;MKQMSLIEMDGFLKGKCIPRDLKVNETNAEYLVRKFGELESKLETALRECRSAGITIDNLEAKCAKMAAENTSLKQSEKEFNDFCREEFSEWEDDVTETPATDAFLAEVRAQGVDAAIEAAKNLVAQEYEYKDFKAAQSDCCMHPGSDLVGKVEMTEWLVDFAAQLRKGGNQ
;
A
#
# COMPACT_ATOMS: atom_id res chain seq x y z
N MET A 1 22.75 5.86 -3.83
CA MET A 1 23.27 6.95 -4.69
C MET A 1 22.40 8.15 -4.40
N LYS A 2 23.00 9.26 -3.97
CA LYS A 2 22.24 10.50 -3.80
C LYS A 2 21.77 10.98 -5.17
N GLN A 3 20.49 11.26 -5.31
CA GLN A 3 19.88 11.79 -6.53
C GLN A 3 20.35 13.23 -6.72
N MET A 4 20.60 13.59 -7.97
CA MET A 4 21.07 14.93 -8.29
C MET A 4 19.92 15.92 -8.08
N SER A 5 20.14 16.99 -7.31
CA SER A 5 19.13 18.03 -7.15
C SER A 5 18.89 18.78 -8.46
N LEU A 6 17.74 19.44 -8.60
CA LEU A 6 17.43 20.24 -9.78
C LEU A 6 18.49 21.32 -10.07
N ILE A 7 19.07 21.91 -9.02
CA ILE A 7 20.13 22.93 -9.13
C ILE A 7 21.44 22.33 -9.65
N GLU A 8 21.82 21.15 -9.15
CA GLU A 8 23.01 20.43 -9.62
C GLU A 8 22.81 19.94 -11.07
N MET A 9 21.61 19.50 -11.42
CA MET A 9 21.27 19.08 -12.78
C MET A 9 21.33 20.26 -13.76
N ASP A 10 20.75 21.41 -13.40
CA ASP A 10 20.85 22.63 -14.21
C ASP A 10 22.29 23.09 -14.39
N GLY A 11 23.09 23.04 -13.31
CA GLY A 11 24.51 23.34 -13.34
C GLY A 11 25.28 22.40 -14.27
N PHE A 12 24.99 21.09 -14.24
CA PHE A 12 25.64 20.09 -15.06
C PHE A 12 25.32 20.29 -16.54
N LEU A 13 24.03 20.47 -16.86
CA LEU A 13 23.55 20.68 -18.22
C LEU A 13 24.08 21.98 -18.84
N LYS A 14 24.35 23.00 -18.03
CA LYS A 14 24.97 24.26 -18.46
C LYS A 14 26.51 24.24 -18.43
N GLY A 15 27.14 23.12 -18.05
CA GLY A 15 28.59 23.00 -17.97
C GLY A 15 29.23 23.77 -16.81
N LYS A 16 28.45 24.17 -15.80
CA LYS A 16 28.91 24.92 -14.62
C LYS A 16 29.35 24.04 -13.46
N CYS A 17 28.96 22.76 -13.44
CA CYS A 17 29.40 21.80 -12.44
C CYS A 17 29.62 20.40 -13.01
N ILE A 18 30.37 19.58 -12.28
CA ILE A 18 30.69 18.19 -12.64
C ILE A 18 30.01 17.28 -11.61
N PRO A 19 29.28 16.23 -12.04
CA PRO A 19 28.67 15.28 -11.13
C PRO A 19 29.73 14.56 -10.30
N ARG A 20 29.50 14.42 -8.99
CA ARG A 20 30.46 13.78 -8.08
C ARG A 20 30.80 12.34 -8.48
N ASP A 21 29.85 11.63 -9.09
CA ASP A 21 29.98 10.24 -9.49
C ASP A 21 30.29 10.04 -10.98
N LEU A 22 30.77 11.10 -11.66
CA LEU A 22 31.35 11.01 -12.99
C LEU A 22 32.65 10.21 -12.92
N LYS A 23 32.77 9.16 -13.74
CA LYS A 23 33.97 8.32 -13.76
C LYS A 23 35.12 8.98 -14.53
N VAL A 24 36.36 8.61 -14.18
CA VAL A 24 37.53 9.04 -14.95
C VAL A 24 37.42 8.50 -16.38
N ASN A 25 37.63 9.37 -17.37
CA ASN A 25 37.46 9.08 -18.81
C ASN A 25 36.02 8.80 -19.27
N GLU A 26 35.00 9.09 -18.45
CA GLU A 26 33.60 9.05 -18.87
C GLU A 26 33.20 10.43 -19.42
N THR A 27 32.67 10.46 -20.64
CA THR A 27 32.10 11.66 -21.23
C THR A 27 30.74 11.98 -20.60
N ASN A 28 30.28 13.23 -20.71
CA ASN A 28 28.95 13.63 -20.21
C ASN A 28 27.82 12.80 -20.85
N ALA A 29 27.97 12.41 -22.12
CA ALA A 29 27.00 11.58 -22.82
C ALA A 29 26.98 10.16 -22.25
N GLU A 30 28.14 9.54 -22.04
CA GLU A 30 28.25 8.21 -21.41
C GLU A 30 27.70 8.21 -19.98
N TYR A 31 27.97 9.27 -19.20
CA TYR A 31 27.40 9.46 -17.88
C TYR A 31 25.86 9.46 -17.91
N LEU A 32 25.28 10.27 -18.79
CA LEU A 32 23.82 10.36 -18.92
C LEU A 32 23.21 9.03 -19.35
N VAL A 33 23.78 8.35 -20.35
CA VAL A 33 23.31 7.03 -20.79
C VAL A 33 23.36 6.03 -19.64
N ARG A 34 24.44 6.00 -18.86
CA ARG A 34 24.54 5.15 -17.68
C ARG A 34 23.46 5.49 -16.65
N LYS A 35 23.20 6.77 -16.38
CA LYS A 35 22.17 7.20 -15.42
C LYS A 35 20.76 6.86 -15.86
N PHE A 36 20.43 7.04 -17.14
CA PHE A 36 19.15 6.62 -17.67
C PHE A 36 18.99 5.10 -17.59
N GLY A 37 20.03 4.32 -17.91
CA GLY A 37 19.99 2.86 -17.75
C GLY A 37 19.85 2.39 -16.29
N GLU A 38 20.51 3.06 -15.34
CA GLU A 38 20.32 2.81 -13.90
C GLU A 38 18.87 3.08 -13.46
N LEU A 39 18.24 4.14 -13.97
CA LEU A 39 16.83 4.47 -13.67
C LEU A 39 15.87 3.49 -14.33
N GLU A 40 16.08 3.12 -15.59
CA GLU A 40 15.29 2.11 -16.30
C GLU A 40 15.34 0.76 -15.59
N SER A 41 16.53 0.33 -15.14
CA SER A 41 16.70 -0.91 -14.38
C SER A 41 15.96 -0.89 -13.04
N LYS A 42 15.95 0.25 -12.34
CA LYS A 42 15.19 0.40 -11.09
C LYS A 42 13.68 0.39 -11.36
N LEU A 43 13.24 1.08 -12.40
CA LEU A 43 11.84 1.12 -12.81
C LEU A 43 11.32 -0.27 -13.15
N GLU A 44 12.08 -1.04 -13.95
CA GLU A 44 11.70 -2.43 -14.29
C GLU A 44 11.61 -3.32 -13.05
N THR A 45 12.52 -3.14 -12.09
CA THR A 45 12.51 -3.87 -10.81
C THR A 45 11.25 -3.55 -10.01
N ALA A 46 10.95 -2.26 -9.83
CA ALA A 46 9.75 -1.82 -9.11
C ALA A 46 8.45 -2.29 -9.79
N LEU A 47 8.38 -2.24 -11.13
CA LEU A 47 7.24 -2.77 -11.88
C LEU A 47 7.09 -4.29 -11.70
N ARG A 48 8.19 -5.04 -11.68
CA ARG A 48 8.16 -6.48 -11.42
C ARG A 48 7.65 -6.79 -10.02
N GLU A 49 8.11 -6.07 -9.02
CA GLU A 49 7.64 -6.20 -7.63
C GLU A 49 6.14 -5.88 -7.53
N CYS A 50 5.69 -4.78 -8.13
CA CYS A 50 4.27 -4.40 -8.17
C CYS A 50 3.40 -5.49 -8.82
N ARG A 51 3.85 -6.07 -9.95
CA ARG A 51 3.16 -7.21 -10.59
C ARG A 51 3.07 -8.42 -9.67
N SER A 52 4.15 -8.75 -8.95
CA SER A 52 4.17 -9.88 -8.01
C SER A 52 3.26 -9.66 -6.80
N ALA A 53 3.19 -8.43 -6.29
CA ALA A 53 2.27 -8.05 -5.23
C ALA A 53 0.80 -8.17 -5.70
N GLY A 54 0.48 -7.72 -6.92
CA GLY A 54 -0.84 -7.87 -7.53
C GLY A 54 -1.30 -9.33 -7.58
N ILE A 55 -0.47 -10.23 -8.08
CA ILE A 55 -0.76 -11.68 -8.10
C ILE A 55 -1.03 -12.22 -6.69
N THR A 56 -0.30 -11.74 -5.68
CA THR A 56 -0.48 -12.17 -4.29
C THR A 56 -1.81 -11.68 -3.72
N ILE A 57 -2.19 -10.44 -4.03
CA ILE A 57 -3.48 -9.84 -3.64
C ILE A 57 -4.63 -10.64 -4.27
N ASP A 58 -4.60 -10.87 -5.58
CA ASP A 58 -5.65 -11.63 -6.29
C ASP A 58 -5.84 -13.03 -5.67
N ASN A 59 -4.74 -13.70 -5.31
CA ASN A 59 -4.77 -15.01 -4.66
C ASN A 59 -5.37 -14.96 -3.25
N LEU A 60 -5.07 -13.91 -2.48
CA LEU A 60 -5.62 -13.72 -1.14
C LEU A 60 -7.11 -13.35 -1.19
N GLU A 61 -7.51 -12.50 -2.13
CA GLU A 61 -8.91 -12.15 -2.36
C GLU A 61 -9.75 -13.38 -2.75
N ALA A 62 -9.24 -14.22 -3.66
CA ALA A 62 -9.90 -15.47 -4.04
C ALA A 62 -10.08 -16.42 -2.83
N LYS A 63 -9.05 -16.55 -1.97
CA LYS A 63 -9.15 -17.34 -0.74
C LYS A 63 -10.17 -16.76 0.24
N CYS A 64 -10.19 -15.45 0.43
CA CYS A 64 -11.15 -14.77 1.30
C CYS A 64 -12.58 -14.96 0.81
N ALA A 65 -12.82 -14.83 -0.51
CA ALA A 65 -14.13 -15.07 -1.11
C ALA A 65 -14.61 -16.51 -0.89
N LYS A 66 -13.71 -17.50 -1.04
CA LYS A 66 -14.03 -18.91 -0.79
C LYS A 66 -14.39 -19.17 0.67
N MET A 67 -13.61 -18.67 1.62
CA MET A 67 -13.89 -18.83 3.05
C MET A 67 -15.18 -18.12 3.46
N ALA A 68 -15.48 -16.95 2.90
CA ALA A 68 -16.73 -16.25 3.16
C ALA A 68 -17.95 -17.04 2.65
N ALA A 69 -17.85 -17.67 1.48
CA ALA A 69 -18.89 -18.55 0.95
C ALA A 69 -19.08 -19.80 1.84
N GLU A 70 -17.98 -20.43 2.28
CA GLU A 70 -18.01 -21.58 3.18
C GLU A 70 -18.64 -21.22 4.54
N ASN A 71 -18.26 -20.08 5.14
CA ASN A 71 -18.88 -19.59 6.38
C ASN A 71 -20.38 -19.30 6.21
N THR A 72 -20.80 -18.76 5.07
CA THR A 72 -22.22 -18.52 4.78
C THR A 72 -22.98 -19.85 4.70
N SER A 73 -22.40 -20.85 4.04
CA SER A 73 -22.98 -22.19 3.95
C SER A 73 -23.04 -22.91 5.31
N LEU A 74 -22.01 -22.75 6.14
CA LEU A 74 -21.98 -23.34 7.49
C LEU A 74 -23.04 -22.71 8.40
N LYS A 75 -23.14 -21.38 8.43
CA LYS A 75 -24.18 -20.67 9.18
C LYS A 75 -25.59 -21.06 8.73
N GLN A 76 -25.79 -21.25 7.42
CA GLN A 76 -27.07 -21.72 6.89
C GLN A 76 -27.37 -23.16 7.31
N SER A 77 -26.38 -24.06 7.24
CA SER A 77 -26.53 -25.45 7.69
C SER A 77 -26.81 -25.56 9.19
N GLU A 78 -26.18 -24.71 10.02
CA GLU A 78 -26.42 -24.64 11.46
C GLU A 78 -27.84 -24.18 11.75
N LYS A 79 -28.32 -23.16 11.02
CA LYS A 79 -29.70 -22.70 11.11
C LYS A 79 -30.71 -23.80 10.75
N GLU A 80 -30.49 -24.49 9.64
CA GLU A 80 -31.36 -25.61 9.21
C GLU A 80 -31.38 -26.75 10.23
N PHE A 81 -30.24 -27.03 10.85
CA PHE A 81 -30.14 -28.03 11.92
C PHE A 81 -30.92 -27.60 13.18
N ASN A 82 -30.81 -26.33 13.57
CA ASN A 82 -31.55 -25.77 14.69
C ASN A 82 -33.08 -25.76 14.44
N ASP A 83 -33.51 -25.41 13.23
CA ASP A 83 -34.92 -25.47 12.83
C ASP A 83 -35.47 -26.91 12.93
N PHE A 84 -34.72 -27.90 12.42
CA PHE A 84 -35.08 -29.33 12.54
C PHE A 84 -35.20 -29.79 14.00
N CYS A 85 -34.21 -29.45 14.83
CA CYS A 85 -34.20 -29.89 16.22
C CYS A 85 -35.31 -29.23 17.05
N ARG A 86 -35.71 -28.00 16.73
CA ARG A 86 -36.88 -27.32 17.34
C ARG A 86 -38.20 -28.02 17.03
N GLU A 87 -38.35 -28.56 15.82
CA GLU A 87 -39.56 -29.32 15.43
C GLU A 87 -39.66 -30.66 16.16
N GLU A 88 -38.54 -31.37 16.32
CA GLU A 88 -38.50 -32.71 16.94
C GLU A 88 -38.39 -32.68 18.48
N PHE A 89 -37.78 -31.63 19.05
CA PHE A 89 -37.54 -31.50 20.48
C PHE A 89 -38.00 -30.14 21.01
N SER A 90 -39.10 -30.13 21.77
CA SER A 90 -39.74 -28.90 22.29
C SER A 90 -38.88 -28.08 23.26
N GLU A 91 -37.78 -28.65 23.77
CA GLU A 91 -36.82 -27.99 24.68
C GLU A 91 -35.49 -27.62 23.99
N TRP A 92 -35.44 -27.65 22.64
CA TRP A 92 -34.24 -27.24 21.90
C TRP A 92 -33.91 -25.76 22.12
N GLU A 93 -32.66 -25.48 22.47
CA GLU A 93 -32.10 -24.14 22.54
C GLU A 93 -31.15 -23.98 21.36
N ASP A 94 -31.32 -22.90 20.58
CA ASP A 94 -30.44 -22.64 19.44
C ASP A 94 -29.00 -22.46 19.93
N ASP A 95 -28.10 -23.36 19.50
CA ASP A 95 -26.67 -23.10 19.55
C ASP A 95 -26.31 -22.50 18.20
N VAL A 96 -26.27 -21.17 18.12
CA VAL A 96 -25.60 -20.48 17.02
C VAL A 96 -24.18 -20.23 17.50
N THR A 97 -23.21 -20.87 16.87
CA THR A 97 -21.80 -20.65 17.15
C THR A 97 -21.42 -19.26 16.65
N GLU A 98 -21.76 -18.23 17.41
CA GLU A 98 -21.17 -16.93 17.20
C GLU A 98 -19.64 -17.10 17.33
N THR A 99 -18.90 -16.58 16.35
CA THR A 99 -17.44 -16.53 16.42
C THR A 99 -16.94 -15.10 16.59
N PRO A 100 -17.27 -14.39 17.69
CA PRO A 100 -16.83 -13.02 17.91
C PRO A 100 -15.31 -12.90 17.84
N ALA A 101 -14.59 -13.92 18.31
CA ALA A 101 -13.14 -13.97 18.25
C ALA A 101 -12.61 -14.00 16.80
N THR A 102 -13.23 -14.77 15.91
CA THR A 102 -12.86 -14.82 14.49
C THR A 102 -13.21 -13.53 13.77
N ASP A 103 -14.39 -12.96 14.03
CA ASP A 103 -14.81 -11.70 13.43
C ASP A 103 -13.93 -10.53 13.89
N ALA A 104 -13.59 -10.49 15.18
CA ALA A 104 -12.63 -9.54 15.75
C ALA A 104 -11.23 -9.72 15.14
N PHE A 105 -10.75 -10.95 15.00
CA PHE A 105 -9.46 -11.25 14.38
C PHE A 105 -9.43 -10.82 12.90
N LEU A 106 -10.49 -11.08 12.13
CA LEU A 106 -10.58 -10.63 10.73
C LEU A 106 -10.64 -9.11 10.61
N ALA A 107 -11.31 -8.42 11.55
CA ALA A 107 -11.30 -6.96 11.62
C ALA A 107 -9.89 -6.43 11.96
N GLU A 108 -9.19 -7.08 12.88
CA GLU A 108 -7.82 -6.75 13.27
C GLU A 108 -6.85 -6.93 12.10
N VAL A 109 -6.86 -8.09 11.41
CA VAL A 109 -6.00 -8.37 10.26
C VAL A 109 -6.25 -7.37 9.13
N ARG A 110 -7.50 -7.00 8.86
CA ARG A 110 -7.82 -5.94 7.88
C ARG A 110 -7.27 -4.59 8.30
N ALA A 111 -7.42 -4.21 9.57
CA ALA A 111 -6.88 -2.95 10.08
C ALA A 111 -5.35 -2.92 9.97
N GLN A 112 -4.67 -3.99 10.38
CA GLN A 112 -3.21 -4.12 10.27
C GLN A 112 -2.73 -4.06 8.81
N GLY A 113 -3.44 -4.72 7.88
CA GLY A 113 -3.11 -4.69 6.45
C GLY A 113 -3.24 -3.29 5.85
N VAL A 114 -4.28 -2.55 6.24
CA VAL A 114 -4.49 -1.15 5.83
C VAL A 114 -3.41 -0.25 6.43
N ASP A 115 -3.05 -0.43 7.70
CA ASP A 115 -1.96 0.32 8.33
C ASP A 115 -0.61 0.05 7.66
N ALA A 116 -0.30 -1.21 7.34
CA ALA A 116 0.91 -1.58 6.63
C ALA A 116 0.98 -0.94 5.23
N ALA A 117 -0.13 -0.89 4.49
CA ALA A 117 -0.20 -0.25 3.18
C ALA A 117 0.02 1.27 3.26
N ILE A 118 -0.56 1.93 4.26
CA ILE A 118 -0.36 3.36 4.52
C ILE A 118 1.11 3.65 4.86
N GLU A 119 1.72 2.87 5.75
CA GLU A 119 3.13 3.06 6.11
C GLU A 119 4.06 2.80 4.91
N ALA A 120 3.75 1.82 4.07
CA ALA A 120 4.47 1.61 2.81
C ALA A 120 4.36 2.83 1.88
N ALA A 121 3.15 3.39 1.72
CA ALA A 121 2.93 4.59 0.91
C ALA A 121 3.71 5.81 1.45
N LYS A 122 3.65 6.05 2.76
CA LYS A 122 4.43 7.11 3.43
C LYS A 122 5.93 6.97 3.19
N ASN A 123 6.44 5.74 3.31
CA ASN A 123 7.85 5.44 3.10
C ASN A 123 8.27 5.64 1.64
N LEU A 124 7.43 5.23 0.68
CA LEU A 124 7.69 5.46 -0.75
C LEU A 124 7.78 6.94 -1.07
N VAL A 125 6.86 7.76 -0.57
CA VAL A 125 6.89 9.21 -0.76
C VAL A 125 8.15 9.82 -0.15
N ALA A 126 8.53 9.42 1.07
CA ALA A 126 9.75 9.93 1.69
C ALA A 126 11.01 9.53 0.90
N GLN A 127 11.10 8.27 0.45
CA GLN A 127 12.25 7.77 -0.30
C GLN A 127 12.39 8.42 -1.68
N GLU A 128 11.28 8.59 -2.40
CA GLU A 128 11.29 9.11 -3.77
C GLU A 128 11.83 10.55 -3.85
N TYR A 129 11.52 11.37 -2.84
CA TYR A 129 11.95 12.76 -2.77
C TYR A 129 13.12 12.97 -1.78
N GLU A 130 13.77 11.88 -1.35
CA GLU A 130 14.92 11.89 -0.43
C GLU A 130 14.68 12.62 0.91
N TYR A 131 13.44 12.61 1.41
CA TYR A 131 13.13 13.10 2.75
C TYR A 131 13.43 12.06 3.82
N LYS A 132 13.75 12.53 5.04
CA LYS A 132 13.99 11.67 6.20
C LYS A 132 12.75 10.86 6.63
N ASP A 133 11.57 11.43 6.42
CA ASP A 133 10.27 10.89 6.82
C ASP A 133 9.16 11.60 6.02
N PHE A 134 7.95 11.03 6.08
CA PHE A 134 6.78 11.60 5.42
C PHE A 134 6.40 12.99 5.98
N LYS A 135 6.73 13.29 7.24
CA LYS A 135 6.45 14.61 7.83
C LYS A 135 7.29 15.71 7.19
N ALA A 136 8.55 15.43 6.86
CA ALA A 136 9.41 16.34 6.13
C ALA A 136 8.88 16.58 4.71
N ALA A 137 8.40 15.53 4.03
CA ALA A 137 7.72 15.65 2.74
C ALA A 137 6.48 16.54 2.83
N GLN A 138 5.60 16.28 3.80
CA GLN A 138 4.38 17.06 4.05
C GLN A 138 4.69 18.54 4.34
N SER A 139 5.72 18.81 5.15
CA SER A 139 6.13 20.18 5.47
C SER A 139 6.64 20.95 4.25
N ASP A 140 7.26 20.28 3.28
CA ASP A 140 7.85 20.95 2.11
C ASP A 140 6.84 21.22 0.99
N CYS A 141 5.67 20.56 1.02
CA CYS A 141 4.55 20.81 0.09
C CYS A 141 4.11 22.28 0.08
N CYS A 142 4.15 22.97 1.24
CA CYS A 142 3.75 24.38 1.32
C CYS A 142 4.72 25.33 0.59
N MET A 143 5.95 24.89 0.35
CA MET A 143 6.98 25.67 -0.35
C MET A 143 6.92 25.45 -1.87
N HIS A 144 6.29 24.37 -2.34
CA HIS A 144 6.28 23.96 -3.74
C HIS A 144 4.89 23.44 -4.21
N PRO A 145 3.86 24.30 -4.25
CA PRO A 145 2.46 23.90 -4.45
C PRO A 145 2.14 23.31 -5.84
N GLY A 146 3.03 23.43 -6.82
CA GLY A 146 2.89 22.83 -8.15
C GLY A 146 3.74 21.58 -8.39
N SER A 147 4.36 21.04 -7.34
CA SER A 147 5.22 19.85 -7.46
C SER A 147 4.41 18.56 -7.37
N ASP A 148 4.87 17.52 -8.07
CA ASP A 148 4.28 16.16 -8.00
C ASP A 148 4.24 15.59 -6.57
N LEU A 149 5.10 16.11 -5.68
CA LEU A 149 5.13 15.75 -4.26
C LEU A 149 3.79 16.03 -3.58
N VAL A 150 3.15 17.15 -3.90
CA VAL A 150 1.88 17.58 -3.29
C VAL A 150 0.80 16.54 -3.53
N GLY A 151 0.59 16.13 -4.79
CA GLY A 151 -0.43 15.13 -5.12
C GLY A 151 -0.18 13.77 -4.47
N LYS A 152 1.09 13.37 -4.31
CA LYS A 152 1.45 12.10 -3.63
C LYS A 152 1.26 12.15 -2.12
N VAL A 153 1.57 13.29 -1.49
CA VAL A 153 1.30 13.52 -0.07
C VAL A 153 -0.21 13.54 0.18
N GLU A 154 -0.98 14.28 -0.61
CA GLU A 154 -2.45 14.34 -0.53
C GLU A 154 -3.09 12.95 -0.69
N MET A 155 -2.64 12.16 -1.67
CA MET A 155 -3.13 10.79 -1.86
C MET A 155 -2.83 9.90 -0.65
N THR A 156 -1.65 10.05 -0.05
CA THR A 156 -1.25 9.27 1.13
C THR A 156 -2.05 9.68 2.37
N GLU A 157 -2.35 10.97 2.54
CA GLU A 157 -3.23 11.47 3.59
C GLU A 157 -4.67 10.99 3.40
N TRP A 158 -5.17 11.00 2.17
CA TRP A 158 -6.49 10.47 1.85
C TRP A 158 -6.62 8.98 2.22
N LEU A 159 -5.57 8.17 2.02
CA LEU A 159 -5.56 6.78 2.45
C LEU A 159 -5.69 6.63 3.98
N VAL A 160 -5.10 7.54 4.76
CA VAL A 160 -5.24 7.57 6.22
C VAL A 160 -6.68 7.87 6.62
N ASP A 161 -7.30 8.86 5.98
CA ASP A 161 -8.68 9.23 6.24
C ASP A 161 -9.67 8.14 5.81
N PHE A 162 -9.44 7.53 4.65
CA PHE A 162 -10.23 6.40 4.16
C PHE A 162 -10.14 5.20 5.10
N ALA A 163 -8.95 4.87 5.59
CA ALA A 163 -8.75 3.84 6.60
C ALA A 163 -9.48 4.15 7.92
N ALA A 164 -9.45 5.41 8.35
CA ALA A 164 -10.19 5.85 9.54
C ALA A 164 -11.71 5.73 9.35
N GLN A 165 -12.24 5.95 8.13
CA GLN A 165 -13.65 5.73 7.81
C GLN A 165 -14.01 4.23 7.84
N LEU A 166 -13.17 3.36 7.28
CA LEU A 166 -13.39 1.91 7.32
C LEU A 166 -13.43 1.37 8.77
N ARG A 167 -12.59 1.89 9.66
CA ARG A 167 -12.56 1.51 11.08
C ARG A 167 -13.78 1.94 11.87
N LYS A 168 -14.45 3.02 11.46
CA LYS A 168 -15.67 3.50 12.13
C LYS A 168 -16.90 2.64 11.82
N GLY A 169 -16.76 1.67 10.90
CA GLY A 169 -17.89 0.99 10.28
C GLY A 169 -18.59 1.96 9.33
N GLY A 170 -18.67 1.62 8.05
CA GLY A 170 -19.63 2.30 7.19
C GLY A 170 -21.00 2.24 7.88
N ASN A 171 -21.72 3.36 7.93
CA ASN A 171 -23.13 3.33 8.31
C ASN A 171 -23.79 2.19 7.52
N GLN A 172 -24.16 1.13 8.24
CA GLN A 172 -24.95 0.03 7.72
C GLN A 172 -26.27 0.54 7.15
#